data_AF-A0A3Q0IY33-F1
#
_entry.id   AF-A0A3Q0IY33-F1
#
_cell.length_a   1.000
_cell.length_b   1.000
_cell.length_c   1.000
_cell.angle_alpha   90.00
_cell.angle_beta   90.00
_cell.angle_gamma   90.00
#
_symmetry.space_group_name_H-M   'P 1'
#
loop_
_entity.id
_entity.type
_entity.pdbx_description
1 polymer ?
#
loop_
_entity_poly.entity_id
_entity_poly.type
_entity_poly.pdbx_seq_one_letter_code
_entity_poly.pdbx_strand_id
1 'polypeptide(L)'
;MNVMFGTEIILSGDSIDAGDQALFIMNHRTRLDWNFLWGCMFHASRPSAHRLKMVLKSPIRHAPGPGWVMQIAGFLYIERNWDSDQQAMTEQLDYFHDIQHPVQLLIFPEGTDLSQSNIEKSDKFADSRGLSHYTKVLHPKTTGFTFLTRQLSQSNQLNAVYDITVGYLGTIPQSEMDAVHGKFPSQAHFHIKKYSTDSLPVSDTDAMKAWLNQIWAEKEAHLNRFYDKGYFDGGKESRSKQPISNALYMALIFWTALQILLILGLFYSSFIRWLVFISSTIMLVLSFTSRGVQHLEVQWYRYMKSRRHV
;
A
#
# COMPACT_ATOMS: atom_id res chain seq x y z
N MET A 1 2.82 11.12 21.57
CA MET A 1 1.74 11.58 20.66
C MET A 1 2.42 11.80 19.33
N ASN A 2 2.37 10.82 18.43
CA ASN A 2 3.11 10.94 17.18
C ASN A 2 2.20 11.58 16.15
N VAL A 3 2.37 12.89 16.10
CA VAL A 3 1.68 13.81 15.24
C VAL A 3 2.37 13.77 13.88
N MET A 4 1.76 13.13 12.88
CA MET A 4 2.19 13.27 11.50
C MET A 4 1.48 14.48 10.91
N PHE A 5 2.16 15.62 10.78
CA PHE A 5 1.59 16.86 10.26
C PHE A 5 0.32 17.37 10.98
N GLY A 6 0.23 17.19 12.30
CA GLY A 6 -0.98 17.53 13.07
C GLY A 6 -1.94 16.35 13.29
N THR A 7 -1.73 15.22 12.60
CA THR A 7 -2.62 14.05 12.63
C THR A 7 -2.26 13.08 13.76
N GLU A 8 -3.21 12.73 14.62
CA GLU A 8 -3.08 11.63 15.58
C GLU A 8 -3.40 10.27 14.91
N ILE A 9 -2.50 9.30 15.02
CA ILE A 9 -2.75 7.92 14.54
C ILE A 9 -3.37 7.10 15.68
N ILE A 10 -4.56 6.56 15.45
CA ILE A 10 -5.30 5.75 16.42
C ILE A 10 -5.45 4.34 15.88
N LEU A 11 -5.06 3.35 16.68
CA LEU A 11 -5.09 1.93 16.30
C LEU A 11 -6.11 1.17 17.12
N SER A 12 -6.79 0.22 16.50
CA SER A 12 -7.67 -0.75 17.17
C SER A 12 -7.60 -2.12 16.47
N GLY A 13 -8.02 -3.17 17.18
CA GLY A 13 -7.97 -4.54 16.68
C GLY A 13 -6.61 -5.22 16.90
N ASP A 14 -6.19 -6.04 15.94
CA ASP A 14 -5.00 -6.89 16.03
C ASP A 14 -3.69 -6.13 15.76
N SER A 15 -2.58 -6.66 16.26
CA SER A 15 -1.24 -6.20 15.88
C SER A 15 -0.78 -6.84 14.56
N ILE A 16 0.13 -6.18 13.85
CA ILE A 16 0.76 -6.72 12.64
C ILE A 16 2.05 -7.43 13.02
N ASP A 17 2.23 -8.67 12.58
CA ASP A 17 3.53 -9.36 12.71
C ASP A 17 4.47 -8.91 11.59
N ALA A 18 5.66 -8.42 11.94
CA ALA A 18 6.66 -7.98 10.96
C ALA A 18 7.30 -9.14 10.18
N GLY A 19 7.23 -10.36 10.73
CA GLY A 19 7.75 -11.58 10.13
C GLY A 19 6.80 -12.21 9.11
N ASP A 20 5.50 -11.91 9.17
CA ASP A 20 4.51 -12.52 8.29
C ASP A 20 4.75 -12.17 6.82
N GLN A 21 4.69 -13.18 5.96
CA GLN A 21 4.40 -13.03 4.55
C GLN A 21 2.89 -12.90 4.39
N ALA A 22 2.42 -11.73 3.99
CA ALA A 22 1.00 -11.43 4.14
C ALA A 22 0.45 -10.53 3.03
N LEU A 23 -0.84 -10.70 2.76
CA LEU A 23 -1.61 -9.81 1.91
C LEU A 23 -2.42 -8.85 2.78
N PHE A 24 -2.20 -7.56 2.59
CA PHE A 24 -2.93 -6.47 3.23
C PHE A 24 -4.01 -5.98 2.28
N ILE A 25 -5.23 -5.89 2.78
CA ILE A 25 -6.37 -5.30 2.07
C ILE A 25 -6.80 -4.06 2.84
N MET A 26 -6.98 -2.93 2.14
CA MET A 26 -7.42 -1.68 2.75
C MET A 26 -8.50 -1.00 1.91
N ASN A 27 -9.47 -0.34 2.57
CA ASN A 27 -10.39 0.56 1.87
C ASN A 27 -9.64 1.81 1.39
N HIS A 28 -10.12 2.43 0.31
CA HIS A 28 -9.43 3.55 -0.33
C HIS A 28 -10.24 4.85 -0.22
N ARG A 29 -10.20 5.48 0.95
CA ARG A 29 -10.96 6.70 1.22
C ARG A 29 -10.39 7.92 0.48
N THR A 30 -9.07 8.05 0.37
CA THR A 30 -8.39 9.22 -0.22
C THR A 30 -7.13 8.83 -0.98
N ARG A 31 -6.66 9.69 -1.89
CA ARG A 31 -5.37 9.48 -2.58
C ARG A 31 -4.15 9.50 -1.65
N LEU A 32 -4.30 9.96 -0.41
CA LEU A 32 -3.23 10.06 0.58
C LEU A 32 -3.22 8.93 1.60
N ASP A 33 -4.10 7.92 1.46
CA ASP A 33 -4.20 6.84 2.45
C ASP A 33 -2.87 6.11 2.68
N TRP A 34 -2.10 5.91 1.61
CA TRP A 34 -0.77 5.30 1.67
C TRP A 34 0.22 6.06 2.56
N ASN A 35 0.06 7.38 2.68
CA ASN A 35 0.95 8.22 3.48
C ASN A 35 0.67 8.04 4.98
N PHE A 36 -0.61 8.01 5.37
CA PHE A 36 -1.02 7.75 6.76
C PHE A 36 -0.79 6.29 7.17
N LEU A 37 -0.86 5.36 6.22
CA LEU A 37 -0.58 3.95 6.45
C LEU A 37 0.83 3.71 7.00
N TRP A 38 1.84 4.51 6.63
CA TRP A 38 3.18 4.39 7.22
C TRP A 38 3.16 4.58 8.74
N GLY A 39 2.37 5.54 9.24
CA GLY A 39 2.16 5.75 10.66
C GLY A 39 1.46 4.55 11.32
N CYS A 40 0.47 3.99 10.64
CA CYS A 40 -0.19 2.75 11.08
C CYS A 40 0.82 1.60 11.19
N MET A 41 1.58 1.31 10.12
CA MET A 41 2.56 0.21 10.11
C MET A 41 3.62 0.40 11.19
N PHE A 42 4.14 1.61 11.37
CA PHE A 42 5.12 1.91 12.41
C PHE A 42 4.59 1.60 13.82
N HIS A 43 3.31 1.88 14.08
CA HIS A 43 2.72 1.68 15.41
C HIS A 43 2.11 0.30 15.66
N ALA A 44 1.57 -0.32 14.61
CA ALA A 44 0.87 -1.60 14.67
C ALA A 44 1.81 -2.80 14.54
N SER A 45 2.95 -2.64 13.85
CA SER A 45 3.90 -3.75 13.66
C SER A 45 4.64 -4.13 14.93
N ARG A 46 4.82 -5.45 15.11
CA ARG A 46 5.59 -6.07 16.20
C ARG A 46 6.58 -7.09 15.61
N PRO A 47 7.91 -6.90 15.78
CA PRO A 47 8.57 -5.65 16.20
C PRO A 47 8.26 -4.48 15.25
N SER A 48 8.67 -3.25 15.61
CA SER A 48 8.40 -2.01 14.84
C SER A 48 9.17 -1.96 13.50
N ALA A 49 8.86 -2.88 12.60
CA ALA A 49 9.39 -3.02 11.25
C ALA A 49 8.29 -3.59 10.33
N HIS A 50 8.41 -3.37 9.03
CA HIS A 50 7.53 -3.98 8.04
C HIS A 50 8.27 -4.18 6.73
N ARG A 51 7.76 -5.05 5.87
CA ARG A 51 8.28 -5.29 4.51
C ARG A 51 7.23 -4.96 3.46
N LEU A 52 6.37 -4.00 3.80
CA LEU A 52 5.25 -3.57 3.00
C LEU A 52 5.68 -3.06 1.61
N LYS A 53 5.12 -3.67 0.58
CA LYS A 53 5.13 -3.23 -0.81
C LYS A 53 3.69 -3.00 -1.23
N MET A 54 3.44 -2.04 -2.11
CA MET A 54 2.09 -1.72 -2.58
C MET A 54 1.94 -2.09 -4.06
N VAL A 55 0.73 -2.50 -4.45
CA VAL A 55 0.35 -2.59 -5.87
C VAL A 55 -0.14 -1.22 -6.34
N LEU A 56 0.55 -0.66 -7.34
CA LEU A 56 0.40 0.72 -7.80
C LEU A 56 -0.06 0.76 -9.26
N LYS A 57 -0.72 1.87 -9.65
CA LYS A 57 -1.03 2.12 -11.06
C LYS A 57 0.27 2.38 -11.83
N SER A 58 0.46 1.72 -12.97
CA SER A 58 1.66 1.86 -13.82
C SER A 58 2.09 3.31 -14.08
N PRO A 59 1.18 4.29 -14.35
CA PRO A 59 1.59 5.68 -14.55
C PRO A 59 2.36 6.32 -13.40
N ILE A 60 2.18 5.84 -12.15
CA ILE A 60 2.89 6.36 -10.97
C ILE A 60 4.40 6.15 -11.10
N ARG A 61 4.86 5.13 -11.84
CA ARG A 61 6.29 4.85 -12.03
C ARG A 61 7.03 6.02 -12.67
N HIS A 62 6.35 6.82 -13.48
CA HIS A 62 6.93 7.97 -14.18
C HIS A 62 7.12 9.19 -13.27
N ALA A 63 6.51 9.22 -12.08
CA ALA A 63 6.63 10.33 -11.15
C ALA A 63 8.07 10.42 -10.58
N PRO A 64 8.81 11.51 -10.84
CA PRO A 64 10.16 11.68 -10.29
C PRO A 64 10.15 11.66 -8.76
N GLY A 65 11.12 10.98 -8.16
CA GLY A 65 11.17 10.79 -6.71
C GLY A 65 10.33 9.59 -6.27
N PRO A 66 9.08 9.75 -5.78
CA PRO A 66 8.31 8.64 -5.20
C PRO A 66 8.13 7.45 -6.15
N GLY A 67 7.78 7.68 -7.41
CA GLY A 67 7.60 6.61 -8.40
C GLY A 67 8.90 5.84 -8.66
N TRP A 68 10.00 6.56 -8.80
CA TRP A 68 11.33 5.96 -9.00
C TRP A 68 11.82 5.17 -7.79
N VAL A 69 11.65 5.73 -6.58
CA VAL A 69 12.00 5.03 -5.33
C VAL A 69 11.18 3.76 -5.17
N MET A 70 9.87 3.81 -5.48
CA MET A 70 9.01 2.62 -5.43
C MET A 70 9.43 1.55 -6.45
N GLN A 71 9.91 1.93 -7.64
CA GLN A 71 10.49 0.98 -8.60
C GLN A 71 11.74 0.31 -8.03
N ILE A 72 12.67 1.09 -7.49
CA ILE A 72 13.92 0.55 -6.89
C ILE A 72 13.61 -0.30 -5.65
N ALA A 73 12.58 0.05 -4.89
CA ALA A 73 12.12 -0.72 -3.73
C ALA A 73 11.34 -1.99 -4.10
N GLY A 74 11.18 -2.30 -5.39
CA GLY A 74 10.53 -3.52 -5.86
C GLY A 74 9.01 -3.52 -5.69
N PHE A 75 8.34 -2.37 -5.71
CA PHE A 75 6.87 -2.31 -5.67
C PHE A 75 6.29 -2.85 -6.98
N LEU A 76 5.02 -3.27 -6.94
CA LEU A 76 4.33 -3.85 -8.09
C LEU A 76 3.56 -2.76 -8.83
N TYR A 77 3.68 -2.73 -10.15
CA TYR A 77 2.95 -1.80 -11.01
C TYR A 77 2.00 -2.57 -11.93
N ILE A 78 0.74 -2.12 -11.99
CA ILE A 78 -0.30 -2.73 -12.83
C ILE A 78 -0.82 -1.75 -13.89
N GLU A 79 -1.04 -2.26 -15.09
CA GLU A 79 -1.55 -1.55 -16.27
C GLU A 79 -3.07 -1.58 -16.37
N ARG A 80 -3.75 -2.31 -15.47
CA ARG A 80 -5.20 -2.61 -15.49
C ARG A 80 -5.59 -3.44 -16.72
N ASN A 81 -4.66 -4.27 -17.16
CA ASN A 81 -4.85 -5.28 -18.19
C ASN A 81 -4.51 -6.64 -17.58
N TRP A 82 -5.52 -7.49 -17.41
CA TRP A 82 -5.37 -8.72 -16.63
C TRP A 82 -4.27 -9.64 -17.15
N ASP A 83 -4.19 -9.87 -18.47
CA ASP A 83 -3.24 -10.82 -19.04
C ASP A 83 -1.79 -10.38 -18.80
N SER A 84 -1.51 -9.08 -19.01
CA SER A 84 -0.18 -8.50 -18.75
C SER A 84 0.14 -8.43 -17.26
N ASP A 85 -0.83 -8.03 -16.45
CA ASP A 85 -0.66 -7.83 -15.01
C ASP A 85 -0.47 -9.18 -14.29
N GLN A 86 -1.22 -10.21 -14.68
CA GLN A 86 -1.10 -11.56 -14.12
C GLN A 86 0.31 -12.08 -14.30
N GLN A 87 0.85 -12.02 -15.53
CA GLN A 87 2.21 -12.46 -15.80
C GLN A 87 3.21 -11.65 -14.96
N ALA A 88 3.18 -10.32 -15.02
CA ALA A 88 4.14 -9.48 -14.30
C ALA A 88 4.13 -9.72 -12.79
N MET A 89 2.96 -9.89 -12.18
CA MET A 89 2.83 -10.20 -10.76
C MET A 89 3.37 -11.59 -10.43
N THR A 90 3.05 -12.62 -11.22
CA THR A 90 3.62 -13.97 -11.06
C THR A 90 5.14 -13.90 -11.05
N GLU A 91 5.74 -13.26 -12.04
CA GLU A 91 7.20 -13.22 -12.16
C GLU A 91 7.88 -12.55 -10.97
N GLN A 92 7.29 -11.49 -10.43
CA GLN A 92 7.82 -10.77 -9.30
C GLN A 92 7.61 -11.51 -7.96
N LEU A 93 6.48 -12.19 -7.79
CA LEU A 93 6.21 -13.01 -6.61
C LEU A 93 7.11 -14.26 -6.58
N ASP A 94 7.30 -14.92 -7.72
CA ASP A 94 8.22 -16.04 -7.86
C ASP A 94 9.66 -15.61 -7.55
N TYR A 95 10.07 -14.43 -8.00
CA TYR A 95 11.36 -13.86 -7.63
C TYR A 95 11.49 -13.67 -6.12
N PHE A 96 10.49 -13.08 -5.44
CA PHE A 96 10.52 -12.93 -3.99
C PHE A 96 10.56 -14.27 -3.26
N HIS A 97 9.89 -15.30 -3.79
CA HIS A 97 9.98 -16.67 -3.27
C HIS A 97 11.41 -17.20 -3.36
N ASP A 98 11.98 -17.12 -4.56
CA ASP A 98 13.30 -17.62 -4.91
C ASP A 98 14.43 -16.99 -4.06
N ILE A 99 14.32 -15.70 -3.74
CA ILE A 99 15.29 -15.01 -2.86
C ILE A 99 14.91 -15.05 -1.38
N GLN A 100 13.89 -15.84 -1.01
CA GLN A 100 13.37 -15.96 0.35
C GLN A 100 13.01 -14.61 0.99
N HIS A 101 12.48 -13.68 0.20
CA HIS A 101 12.04 -12.38 0.68
C HIS A 101 10.62 -12.46 1.25
N PRO A 102 10.43 -12.24 2.56
CA PRO A 102 9.10 -12.34 3.17
C PRO A 102 8.29 -11.07 2.90
N VAL A 103 7.63 -11.06 1.73
CA VAL A 103 6.88 -9.90 1.23
C VAL A 103 5.58 -9.68 1.99
N GLN A 104 5.30 -8.42 2.33
CA GLN A 104 4.00 -7.95 2.79
C GLN A 104 3.41 -7.10 1.68
N LEU A 105 2.31 -7.51 1.05
CA LEU A 105 1.77 -6.85 -0.13
C LEU A 105 0.46 -6.14 0.19
N LEU A 106 0.36 -4.83 -0.06
CA LEU A 106 -0.88 -4.07 0.05
C LEU A 106 -1.59 -3.97 -1.29
N ILE A 107 -2.88 -4.26 -1.27
CA ILE A 107 -3.81 -3.90 -2.33
C ILE A 107 -4.99 -3.09 -1.80
N PHE A 108 -5.56 -2.28 -2.69
CA PHE A 108 -6.85 -1.63 -2.50
C PHE A 108 -7.86 -2.29 -3.43
N PRO A 109 -8.66 -3.26 -2.97
CA PRO A 109 -9.60 -3.97 -3.84
C PRO A 109 -10.60 -3.06 -4.57
N GLU A 110 -10.90 -1.87 -4.03
CA GLU A 110 -11.70 -0.84 -4.70
C GLU A 110 -11.07 -0.38 -6.04
N GLY A 111 -9.74 -0.42 -6.14
CA GLY A 111 -8.96 -0.06 -7.33
C GLY A 111 -8.91 1.44 -7.66
N THR A 112 -9.62 2.27 -6.89
CA THR A 112 -9.62 3.73 -6.96
C THR A 112 -10.14 4.32 -5.65
N ASP A 113 -9.90 5.61 -5.44
CA ASP A 113 -10.34 6.38 -4.28
C ASP A 113 -11.85 6.67 -4.29
N LEU A 114 -12.41 6.85 -3.10
CA LEU A 114 -13.81 7.19 -2.85
C LEU A 114 -14.13 8.66 -3.20
N SER A 115 -14.12 8.98 -4.50
CA SER A 115 -14.61 10.24 -5.05
C SER A 115 -16.08 10.12 -5.48
N GLN A 116 -16.81 11.24 -5.53
CA GLN A 116 -18.22 11.26 -5.95
C GLN A 116 -18.44 10.56 -7.30
N SER A 117 -17.58 10.85 -8.28
CA SER A 117 -17.65 10.22 -9.60
C SER A 117 -17.39 8.71 -9.60
N ASN A 118 -16.64 8.19 -8.62
CA ASN A 118 -16.38 6.77 -8.48
C ASN A 118 -17.51 6.07 -7.72
N ILE A 119 -18.14 6.76 -6.75
CA ILE A 119 -19.37 6.29 -6.08
C ILE A 119 -20.47 6.08 -7.13
N GLU A 120 -20.74 7.08 -7.98
CA GLU A 120 -21.76 6.97 -9.03
C GLU A 120 -21.52 5.79 -10.00
N LYS A 121 -20.25 5.48 -10.30
CA LYS A 121 -19.89 4.30 -11.10
C LYS A 121 -20.11 3.00 -10.34
N SER A 122 -19.80 2.99 -9.05
CA SER A 122 -20.03 1.85 -8.16
C SER A 122 -21.53 1.59 -7.97
N ASP A 123 -22.35 2.63 -7.85
CA ASP A 123 -23.81 2.51 -7.72
C ASP A 123 -24.43 1.95 -9.01
N LYS A 124 -24.02 2.43 -10.18
CA LYS A 124 -24.45 1.85 -11.48
C LYS A 124 -24.09 0.37 -11.59
N PHE A 125 -22.88 0.01 -11.13
CA PHE A 125 -22.48 -1.40 -11.06
C PHE A 125 -23.37 -2.18 -10.11
N ALA A 126 -23.66 -1.64 -8.92
CA ALA A 126 -24.53 -2.27 -7.93
C ALA A 126 -25.95 -2.47 -8.48
N ASP A 127 -26.54 -1.46 -9.11
CA ASP A 127 -27.86 -1.53 -9.77
C ASP A 127 -27.91 -2.65 -10.80
N SER A 128 -26.91 -2.73 -11.68
CA SER A 128 -26.84 -3.76 -12.72
C SER A 128 -26.73 -5.20 -12.18
N ARG A 129 -26.34 -5.36 -10.91
CA ARG A 129 -26.10 -6.64 -10.24
C ARG A 129 -27.08 -6.90 -9.09
N GLY A 130 -28.02 -6.00 -8.83
CA GLY A 130 -28.94 -6.08 -7.70
C GLY A 130 -28.25 -6.02 -6.33
N LEU A 131 -27.10 -5.34 -6.23
CA LEU A 131 -26.34 -5.18 -4.99
C LEU A 131 -26.76 -3.90 -4.26
N SER A 132 -26.53 -3.85 -2.95
CA SER A 132 -26.74 -2.63 -2.16
C SER A 132 -25.74 -1.53 -2.54
N HIS A 133 -26.18 -0.28 -2.40
CA HIS A 133 -25.30 0.89 -2.57
C HIS A 133 -24.43 1.06 -1.34
N TYR A 134 -23.16 1.40 -1.56
CA TYR A 134 -22.20 1.70 -0.51
C TYR A 134 -21.82 3.17 -0.56
N THR A 135 -21.74 3.80 0.61
CA THR A 135 -21.51 5.25 0.74
C THR A 135 -20.13 5.58 1.30
N LYS A 136 -19.48 4.63 1.99
CA LYS A 136 -18.17 4.80 2.64
C LYS A 136 -17.07 3.99 1.98
N VAL A 137 -17.40 3.02 1.14
CA VAL A 137 -16.47 2.23 0.32
C VAL A 137 -17.05 2.00 -1.09
N LEU A 138 -16.19 1.64 -2.04
CA LEU A 138 -16.62 1.14 -3.35
C LEU A 138 -16.71 -0.40 -3.34
N HIS A 139 -17.54 -0.98 -4.22
CA HIS A 139 -17.58 -2.45 -4.37
C HIS A 139 -16.20 -3.00 -4.80
N PRO A 140 -15.68 -4.05 -4.15
CA PRO A 140 -14.33 -4.52 -4.39
C PRO A 140 -14.22 -5.29 -5.71
N LYS A 141 -13.08 -5.13 -6.38
CA LYS A 141 -12.68 -5.96 -7.51
C LYS A 141 -11.97 -7.20 -6.98
N THR A 142 -12.58 -8.36 -7.19
CA THR A 142 -12.12 -9.60 -6.56
C THR A 142 -10.96 -10.27 -7.30
N THR A 143 -10.81 -10.08 -8.62
CA THR A 143 -9.87 -10.84 -9.47
C THR A 143 -8.43 -10.79 -8.95
N GLY A 144 -7.88 -9.59 -8.74
CA GLY A 144 -6.51 -9.42 -8.28
C GLY A 144 -6.28 -9.99 -6.89
N PHE A 145 -7.24 -9.79 -5.97
CA PHE A 145 -7.18 -10.36 -4.63
C PHE A 145 -7.15 -11.90 -4.66
N THR A 146 -8.09 -12.53 -5.37
CA THR A 146 -8.17 -14.00 -5.46
C THR A 146 -6.93 -14.63 -6.08
N PHE A 147 -6.34 -13.95 -7.06
CA PHE A 147 -5.11 -14.40 -7.69
C PHE A 147 -3.92 -14.29 -6.73
N LEU A 148 -3.75 -13.14 -6.05
CA LEU A 148 -2.64 -12.93 -5.12
C LEU A 148 -2.70 -13.90 -3.94
N THR A 149 -3.88 -14.11 -3.35
CA THR A 149 -4.05 -15.09 -2.26
C THR A 149 -3.68 -16.49 -2.72
N ARG A 150 -4.10 -16.89 -3.92
CA ARG A 150 -3.82 -18.21 -4.48
C ARG A 150 -2.33 -18.38 -4.80
N GLN A 151 -1.72 -17.43 -5.51
CA GLN A 151 -0.30 -17.48 -5.87
C GLN A 151 0.58 -17.54 -4.62
N LEU A 152 0.33 -16.67 -3.64
CA LEU A 152 1.11 -16.64 -2.39
C LEU A 152 0.90 -17.92 -1.57
N SER A 153 -0.33 -18.45 -1.51
CA SER A 153 -0.61 -19.70 -0.79
C SER A 153 0.04 -20.91 -1.45
N GLN A 154 -0.02 -21.03 -2.79
CA GLN A 154 0.59 -22.13 -3.55
C GLN A 154 2.12 -22.17 -3.38
N SER A 155 2.77 -21.02 -3.25
CA SER A 155 4.21 -20.90 -3.00
C SER A 155 4.58 -20.98 -1.50
N ASN A 156 3.61 -21.29 -0.62
CA ASN A 156 3.79 -21.30 0.84
C ASN A 156 4.33 -19.97 1.40
N GLN A 157 3.89 -18.85 0.83
CA GLN A 157 4.27 -17.46 1.17
C GLN A 157 3.09 -16.64 1.70
N LEU A 158 2.00 -17.29 2.13
CA LEU A 158 0.86 -16.61 2.75
C LEU A 158 0.68 -17.15 4.16
N ASN A 159 1.04 -16.36 5.17
CA ASN A 159 0.78 -16.65 6.58
C ASN A 159 -0.55 -16.05 7.04
N ALA A 160 -0.89 -14.86 6.53
CA ALA A 160 -2.10 -14.16 6.92
C ALA A 160 -2.62 -13.20 5.85
N VAL A 161 -3.90 -12.87 5.94
CA VAL A 161 -4.50 -11.69 5.31
C VAL A 161 -4.83 -10.68 6.40
N TYR A 162 -4.30 -9.47 6.28
CA TYR A 162 -4.59 -8.35 7.18
C TYR A 162 -5.64 -7.45 6.55
N ASP A 163 -6.81 -7.41 7.18
CA ASP A 163 -7.88 -6.51 6.82
C ASP A 163 -7.75 -5.18 7.58
N ILE A 164 -7.41 -4.11 6.87
CA ILE A 164 -7.25 -2.77 7.43
C ILE A 164 -8.42 -1.88 7.01
N THR A 165 -9.11 -1.30 7.98
CA THR A 165 -10.13 -0.28 7.75
C THR A 165 -9.61 1.06 8.24
N VAL A 166 -9.52 2.04 7.34
CA VAL A 166 -9.10 3.41 7.64
C VAL A 166 -10.30 4.37 7.62
N GLY A 167 -10.38 5.21 8.65
CA GLY A 167 -11.33 6.31 8.79
C GLY A 167 -10.65 7.58 9.26
N TYR A 168 -11.12 8.74 8.80
CA TYR A 168 -10.53 10.03 9.14
C TYR A 168 -11.55 10.93 9.84
N LEU A 169 -11.09 11.67 10.86
CA LEU A 169 -11.88 12.71 11.52
C LEU A 169 -11.30 14.11 11.30
N GLY A 170 -12.17 15.10 11.22
CA GLY A 170 -11.81 16.48 10.87
C GLY A 170 -11.67 16.66 9.36
N THR A 171 -10.60 17.32 8.93
CA THR A 171 -10.37 17.62 7.51
C THR A 171 -9.93 16.38 6.73
N ILE A 172 -10.71 15.95 5.75
CA ILE A 172 -10.36 14.80 4.91
C ILE A 172 -9.67 15.29 3.63
N PRO A 173 -8.35 15.07 3.46
CA PRO A 173 -7.68 15.50 2.24
C PRO A 173 -8.11 14.62 1.07
N GLN A 174 -8.52 15.22 -0.05
CA GLN A 174 -8.90 14.45 -1.26
C GLN A 174 -7.73 14.29 -2.24
N SER A 175 -6.74 15.18 -2.13
CA SER A 175 -5.66 15.33 -3.09
C SER A 175 -4.32 15.64 -2.45
N GLU A 176 -3.25 15.43 -3.19
CA GLU A 176 -1.90 15.86 -2.83
C GLU A 176 -1.83 17.38 -2.66
N MET A 177 -2.63 18.13 -3.42
CA MET A 177 -2.73 19.58 -3.26
C MET A 177 -3.30 19.98 -1.90
N ASP A 178 -4.23 19.22 -1.34
CA ASP A 178 -4.72 19.50 0.02
C ASP A 178 -3.58 19.37 1.05
N ALA A 179 -2.72 18.38 0.91
CA ALA A 179 -1.54 18.22 1.77
C ALA A 179 -0.54 19.39 1.63
N VAL A 180 -0.32 19.90 0.41
CA VAL A 180 0.53 21.08 0.17
C VAL A 180 -0.03 22.32 0.89
N HIS A 181 -1.35 22.45 0.97
CA HIS A 181 -2.01 23.54 1.72
C HIS A 181 -2.10 23.27 3.23
N GLY A 182 -1.45 22.22 3.75
CA GLY A 182 -1.47 21.89 5.17
C GLY A 182 -2.80 21.30 5.67
N LYS A 183 -3.68 20.84 4.77
CA LYS A 183 -4.94 20.21 5.15
C LYS A 183 -4.70 18.74 5.46
N PHE A 184 -4.59 18.45 6.75
CA PHE A 184 -4.45 17.09 7.27
C PHE A 184 -5.62 16.75 8.20
N PRO A 185 -6.01 15.47 8.30
CA PRO A 185 -7.02 15.06 9.26
C PRO A 185 -6.51 15.27 10.68
N SER A 186 -7.43 15.54 11.60
CA SER A 186 -7.08 15.63 13.02
C SER A 186 -6.69 14.26 13.57
N GLN A 187 -7.38 13.21 13.10
CA GLN A 187 -7.15 11.83 13.51
C GLN A 187 -7.29 10.90 12.30
N ALA A 188 -6.38 9.94 12.19
CA ALA A 188 -6.47 8.81 11.28
C ALA A 188 -6.59 7.53 12.11
N HIS A 189 -7.78 6.92 12.03
CA HIS A 189 -8.11 5.69 12.73
C HIS A 189 -7.87 4.50 11.82
N PHE A 190 -7.18 3.49 12.34
CA PHE A 190 -6.97 2.21 11.67
C PHE A 190 -7.51 1.09 12.55
N HIS A 191 -8.43 0.31 11.99
CA HIS A 191 -8.90 -0.94 12.59
C HIS A 191 -8.32 -2.12 11.81
N ILE A 192 -7.62 -3.01 12.51
CA ILE A 192 -6.89 -4.12 11.90
C ILE A 192 -7.51 -5.43 12.35
N LYS A 193 -7.83 -6.32 11.41
CA LYS A 193 -8.20 -7.72 11.69
C LYS A 193 -7.26 -8.66 10.97
N LYS A 194 -6.72 -9.65 11.68
CA LYS A 194 -5.83 -10.68 11.13
C LYS A 194 -6.63 -11.96 10.86
N TYR A 195 -6.53 -12.46 9.63
CA TYR A 195 -7.05 -13.77 9.24
C TYR A 195 -5.89 -14.70 8.93
N SER A 196 -5.79 -15.83 9.65
CA SER A 196 -4.80 -16.88 9.31
C SER A 196 -5.16 -17.51 7.98
N THR A 197 -4.16 -17.92 7.19
CA THR A 197 -4.37 -18.62 5.92
C THR A 197 -5.28 -19.86 6.08
N ASP A 198 -5.18 -20.57 7.20
CA ASP A 198 -6.00 -21.76 7.49
C ASP A 198 -7.50 -21.45 7.63
N SER A 199 -7.85 -20.19 7.94
CA SER A 199 -9.23 -19.74 8.08
C SER A 199 -9.86 -19.26 6.77
N LEU A 200 -9.07 -19.19 5.68
CA LEU A 200 -9.49 -18.62 4.41
C LEU A 200 -9.78 -19.73 3.39
N PRO A 201 -10.86 -19.63 2.59
CA PRO A 201 -11.18 -20.62 1.56
C PRO A 201 -10.30 -20.48 0.30
N VAL A 202 -8.97 -20.46 0.43
CA VAL A 202 -8.02 -20.12 -0.65
C VAL A 202 -8.09 -21.08 -1.85
N SER A 203 -8.50 -22.33 -1.63
CA SER A 203 -8.66 -23.34 -2.68
C SER A 203 -9.87 -23.09 -3.59
N ASP A 204 -10.89 -22.40 -3.09
CA ASP A 204 -12.10 -22.08 -3.84
C ASP A 204 -12.12 -20.59 -4.21
N THR A 205 -11.97 -20.34 -5.50
CA THR A 205 -11.93 -18.98 -6.05
C THR A 205 -13.24 -18.24 -5.81
N ASP A 206 -14.39 -18.89 -5.96
CA ASP A 206 -15.69 -18.22 -5.80
C ASP A 206 -16.01 -17.99 -4.33
N ALA A 207 -15.64 -18.93 -3.45
CA ALA A 207 -15.71 -18.70 -2.00
C ALA A 207 -14.81 -17.54 -1.55
N MET A 208 -13.59 -17.38 -2.10
CA MET A 208 -12.76 -16.20 -1.79
C MET A 208 -13.36 -14.90 -2.32
N LYS A 209 -14.01 -14.90 -3.50
CA LYS A 209 -14.74 -13.72 -4.00
C LYS A 209 -15.87 -13.35 -3.04
N ALA A 210 -16.65 -14.34 -2.60
CA ALA A 210 -17.74 -14.13 -1.65
C ALA A 210 -17.23 -13.59 -0.31
N TRP A 211 -16.14 -14.16 0.21
CA TRP A 211 -15.46 -13.67 1.42
C TRP A 211 -15.06 -12.21 1.30
N LEU A 212 -14.42 -11.80 0.20
CA LEU A 212 -14.01 -10.40 0.01
C LEU A 212 -15.22 -9.45 -0.05
N ASN A 213 -16.28 -9.85 -0.76
CA ASN A 213 -17.51 -9.06 -0.82
C ASN A 213 -18.16 -8.91 0.56
N GLN A 214 -18.16 -9.98 1.37
CA GLN A 214 -18.65 -9.93 2.74
C GLN A 214 -17.81 -8.97 3.60
N ILE A 215 -16.48 -9.05 3.55
CA ILE A 215 -15.59 -8.12 4.27
C ILE A 215 -15.88 -6.67 3.88
N TRP A 216 -16.15 -6.38 2.60
CA TRP A 216 -16.52 -5.04 2.16
C TRP A 216 -17.88 -4.58 2.66
N ALA A 217 -18.87 -5.47 2.72
CA ALA A 217 -20.16 -5.16 3.33
C ALA A 217 -20.02 -4.84 4.84
N GLU A 218 -19.20 -5.61 5.54
CA GLU A 218 -18.88 -5.36 6.95
C GLU A 218 -18.15 -4.02 7.14
N LYS A 219 -17.19 -3.69 6.25
CA LYS A 219 -16.48 -2.40 6.24
C LYS A 219 -17.44 -1.23 6.04
N GLU A 220 -18.37 -1.30 5.10
CA GLU A 220 -19.38 -0.26 4.89
C GLU A 220 -20.17 -0.01 6.18
N ALA A 221 -20.67 -1.08 6.80
CA ALA A 221 -21.43 -0.97 8.04
C ALA A 221 -20.58 -0.42 9.19
N HIS A 222 -19.31 -0.83 9.29
CA HIS A 222 -18.39 -0.37 10.33
C HIS A 222 -18.01 1.09 10.16
N LEU A 223 -17.75 1.54 8.93
CA LEU A 223 -17.44 2.93 8.62
C LEU A 223 -18.65 3.84 8.83
N ASN A 224 -19.87 3.38 8.52
CA ASN A 224 -21.08 4.14 8.84
C ASN A 224 -21.17 4.42 10.35
N ARG A 225 -21.02 3.39 11.19
CA ARG A 225 -20.99 3.57 12.67
C ARG A 225 -19.82 4.44 13.13
N PHE A 226 -18.65 4.31 12.50
CA PHE A 226 -17.48 5.12 12.82
C PHE A 226 -17.75 6.61 12.58
N TYR A 227 -18.35 6.99 11.46
CA TYR A 227 -18.64 8.40 11.18
C TYR A 227 -19.76 8.96 12.06
N ASP A 228 -20.63 8.11 12.62
CA ASP A 228 -21.65 8.52 13.59
C ASP A 228 -21.06 8.71 15.01
N LYS A 229 -20.13 7.85 15.43
CA LYS A 229 -19.60 7.80 16.81
C LYS A 229 -18.25 8.47 17.01
N GLY A 230 -17.41 8.54 15.97
CA GLY A 230 -16.03 9.01 16.02
C GLY A 230 -14.99 7.98 16.48
N TYR A 231 -15.33 6.69 16.54
CA TYR A 231 -14.41 5.60 16.88
C TYR A 231 -14.87 4.25 16.32
N PHE A 232 -13.96 3.29 16.16
CA PHE A 232 -14.29 1.95 15.69
C PHE A 232 -14.76 1.04 16.84
N ASP A 233 -15.92 0.40 16.66
CA ASP A 233 -16.40 -0.65 17.57
C ASP A 233 -15.47 -1.89 17.49
N GLY A 234 -15.14 -2.53 18.62
CA GLY A 234 -14.50 -3.87 18.62
C GLY A 234 -13.05 -3.98 19.10
N GLY A 235 -12.48 -2.97 19.76
CA GLY A 235 -11.18 -3.11 20.43
C GLY A 235 -10.87 -1.93 21.34
N LYS A 236 -10.00 -2.12 22.34
CA LYS A 236 -9.43 -0.99 23.08
C LYS A 236 -8.61 -0.15 22.10
N GLU A 237 -9.04 1.09 21.84
CA GLU A 237 -8.21 2.03 21.09
C GLU A 237 -6.86 2.14 21.77
N SER A 238 -5.82 1.72 21.06
CA SER A 238 -4.46 1.98 21.47
C SER A 238 -4.12 3.40 21.04
N ARG A 239 -4.48 4.36 21.89
CA ARG A 239 -3.90 5.70 21.86
C ARG A 239 -2.54 5.63 22.52
N SER A 240 -1.61 4.95 21.86
CA SER A 240 -0.29 4.71 22.39
C SER A 240 0.45 6.05 22.49
N LYS A 241 0.45 6.65 23.69
CA LYS A 241 1.32 7.77 24.05
C LYS A 241 2.74 7.25 24.19
N GLN A 242 3.33 6.78 23.09
CA GLN A 242 4.75 6.41 23.11
C GLN A 242 5.60 7.67 23.24
N PRO A 243 6.73 7.58 23.97
CA PRO A 243 7.73 8.63 23.95
C PRO A 243 8.16 8.84 22.50
N ILE A 244 8.37 10.09 22.12
CA ILE A 244 8.83 10.38 20.77
C ILE A 244 10.21 9.75 20.64
N SER A 245 10.39 8.88 19.65
CA SER A 245 11.67 8.26 19.41
C SER A 245 12.65 9.33 18.96
N ASN A 246 13.70 9.58 19.76
CA ASN A 246 14.80 10.46 19.36
C ASN A 246 15.38 10.07 17.99
N ALA A 247 15.31 8.78 17.64
CA ALA A 247 15.73 8.30 16.33
C ALA A 247 14.90 8.90 15.18
N LEU A 248 13.60 9.17 15.37
CA LEU A 248 12.77 9.82 14.35
C LEU A 248 13.16 11.29 14.16
N TYR A 249 13.48 12.01 15.23
CA TYR A 249 14.00 13.38 15.13
C TYR A 249 15.38 13.41 14.47
N MET A 250 16.28 12.51 14.87
CA MET A 250 17.60 12.39 14.26
C MET A 250 17.49 12.02 12.78
N ALA A 251 16.58 11.10 12.41
CA ALA A 251 16.31 10.77 11.03
C ALA A 251 15.77 11.98 10.27
N LEU A 252 14.82 12.73 10.82
CA LEU A 252 14.30 13.95 10.21
C LEU A 252 15.42 14.98 9.97
N ILE A 253 16.22 15.28 10.99
CA ILE A 253 17.35 16.20 10.89
C ILE A 253 18.34 15.72 9.82
N PHE A 254 18.72 14.44 9.85
CA PHE A 254 19.64 13.85 8.89
C PHE A 254 19.12 13.94 7.46
N TRP A 255 17.88 13.54 7.21
CA TRP A 255 17.28 13.56 5.87
C TRP A 255 17.08 15.00 5.36
N THR A 256 16.67 15.94 6.22
CA THR A 256 16.58 17.36 5.86
C THR A 256 17.96 17.95 5.56
N ALA A 257 18.97 17.67 6.38
CA ALA A 257 20.33 18.14 6.15
C ALA A 257 20.91 17.57 4.84
N LEU A 258 20.69 16.28 4.58
CA LEU A 258 21.11 15.64 3.33
C LEU A 258 20.48 16.30 2.11
N GLN A 259 19.17 16.60 2.16
CA GLN A 259 18.48 17.32 1.07
C GLN A 259 19.06 18.72 0.85
N ILE A 260 19.30 19.47 1.92
CA ILE A 260 19.92 20.81 1.83
C ILE A 260 21.32 20.70 1.22
N LEU A 261 22.14 19.75 1.67
CA LEU A 261 23.49 19.53 1.15
C LEU A 261 23.48 19.14 -0.33
N LEU A 262 22.54 18.29 -0.76
CA LEU A 262 22.38 17.93 -2.18
C LEU A 262 21.96 19.15 -3.02
N ILE A 263 21.03 19.97 -2.53
CA ILE A 263 20.60 21.20 -3.21
C ILE A 263 21.76 22.18 -3.33
N LEU A 264 22.51 22.44 -2.24
CA LEU A 264 23.72 23.26 -2.28
C LEU A 264 24.76 22.67 -3.24
N GLY A 265 24.92 21.34 -3.22
CA GLY A 265 25.77 20.61 -4.14
C GLY A 265 25.43 20.85 -5.61
N LEU A 266 24.16 20.97 -5.96
CA LEU A 266 23.73 21.32 -7.32
C LEU A 266 24.18 22.73 -7.74
N PHE A 267 24.27 23.68 -6.82
CA PHE A 267 24.76 25.04 -7.12
C PHE A 267 26.28 25.10 -7.22
N TYR A 268 27.01 24.40 -6.34
CA TYR A 268 28.45 24.59 -6.18
C TYR A 268 29.33 23.50 -6.81
N SER A 269 28.80 22.31 -7.10
CA SER A 269 29.59 21.18 -7.61
C SER A 269 29.15 20.77 -9.01
N SER A 270 30.08 20.79 -9.97
CA SER A 270 29.85 20.22 -11.31
C SER A 270 29.64 18.71 -11.25
N PHE A 271 30.34 18.01 -10.36
CA PHE A 271 30.19 16.57 -10.17
C PHE A 271 28.77 16.20 -9.73
N ILE A 272 28.20 16.88 -8.73
CA ILE A 272 26.84 16.60 -8.24
C ILE A 272 25.80 16.89 -9.33
N ARG A 273 25.97 17.96 -10.11
CA ARG A 273 25.10 18.26 -11.26
C ARG A 273 25.11 17.13 -12.28
N TRP A 274 26.29 16.64 -12.67
CA TRP A 274 26.41 15.52 -13.61
C TRP A 274 25.85 14.22 -13.04
N LEU A 275 26.10 13.93 -11.76
CA LEU A 275 25.54 12.75 -11.09
C LEU A 275 24.01 12.77 -11.13
N VAL A 276 23.39 13.88 -10.70
CA VAL A 276 21.92 14.01 -10.73
C VAL A 276 21.40 13.94 -12.16
N PHE A 277 22.02 14.64 -13.11
CA PHE A 277 21.60 14.60 -14.52
C PHE A 277 21.65 13.19 -15.11
N ILE A 278 22.75 12.46 -14.90
CA ILE A 278 22.92 11.09 -15.40
C ILE A 278 21.92 10.16 -14.71
N SER A 279 21.81 10.20 -13.39
CA SER A 279 20.88 9.34 -12.65
C SER A 279 19.42 9.60 -13.04
N SER A 280 19.00 10.86 -13.16
CA SER A 280 17.65 11.22 -13.62
C SER A 280 17.42 10.79 -15.06
N THR A 281 18.40 10.94 -15.94
CA THR A 281 18.30 10.49 -17.34
C THR A 281 18.14 8.98 -17.42
N ILE A 282 18.95 8.22 -16.68
CA ILE A 282 18.83 6.77 -16.59
C ILE A 282 17.44 6.39 -16.10
N MET A 283 16.97 6.98 -14.99
CA MET A 283 15.64 6.67 -14.44
C MET A 283 14.51 7.02 -15.40
N LEU A 284 14.59 8.16 -16.10
CA LEU A 284 13.62 8.54 -17.13
C LEU A 284 13.61 7.52 -18.27
N VAL A 285 14.77 7.21 -18.84
CA VAL A 285 14.87 6.21 -19.92
C VAL A 285 14.28 4.89 -19.47
N LEU A 286 14.75 4.33 -18.34
CA LEU A 286 14.25 3.05 -17.82
C LEU A 286 12.75 3.08 -17.52
N SER A 287 12.22 4.18 -17.00
CA SER A 287 10.80 4.30 -16.67
C SER A 287 9.90 4.28 -17.91
N PHE A 288 10.38 4.73 -19.08
CA PHE A 288 9.59 4.78 -20.32
C PHE A 288 9.91 3.66 -21.31
N THR A 289 11.10 3.05 -21.25
CA THR A 289 11.50 1.97 -22.17
C THR A 289 11.35 0.57 -21.57
N SER A 290 11.15 0.46 -20.26
CA SER A 290 10.95 -0.82 -19.57
C SER A 290 9.66 -0.84 -18.75
N ARG A 291 9.34 -2.00 -18.16
CA ARG A 291 8.26 -2.12 -17.18
C ARG A 291 8.61 -1.54 -15.80
N GLY A 292 9.86 -1.12 -15.63
CA GLY A 292 10.41 -0.50 -14.43
C GLY A 292 11.64 -1.24 -13.90
N VAL A 293 12.40 -0.59 -13.02
CA VAL A 293 13.66 -1.11 -12.46
C VAL A 293 13.47 -2.47 -11.79
N GLN A 294 12.36 -2.65 -11.06
CA GLN A 294 12.00 -3.91 -10.41
C GLN A 294 11.88 -5.09 -11.38
N HIS A 295 11.41 -4.84 -12.61
CA HIS A 295 11.27 -5.89 -13.60
C HIS A 295 12.63 -6.27 -14.21
N LEU A 296 13.51 -5.29 -14.39
CA LEU A 296 14.89 -5.55 -14.83
C LEU A 296 15.66 -6.38 -13.80
N GLU A 297 15.46 -6.11 -12.51
CA GLU A 297 16.03 -6.92 -11.43
C GLU A 297 15.57 -8.39 -11.51
N VAL A 298 14.26 -8.63 -11.72
CA VAL A 298 13.70 -9.98 -11.91
C VAL A 298 14.28 -10.66 -13.15
N GLN A 299 14.36 -9.96 -14.28
CA GLN A 299 14.94 -10.49 -15.52
C GLN A 299 16.43 -10.84 -15.35
N TRP A 300 17.18 -9.97 -14.69
CA TRP A 300 18.59 -10.19 -14.40
C TRP A 300 18.79 -11.41 -13.49
N TYR A 301 17.98 -11.54 -12.45
CA TYR A 301 18.00 -12.70 -11.57
C TYR A 301 17.74 -14.01 -12.34
N ARG A 302 16.70 -14.04 -13.19
CA ARG A 302 16.36 -15.22 -14.00
C ARG A 302 17.48 -15.60 -14.97
N TYR A 303 18.10 -14.61 -15.61
CA TYR A 303 19.26 -14.80 -16.49
C TYR A 303 20.46 -15.40 -15.74
N MET A 304 20.75 -14.89 -14.53
CA MET A 304 21.82 -15.43 -13.70
C MET A 304 21.51 -16.85 -13.20
N LYS A 305 20.25 -17.13 -12.86
CA LYS A 305 19.79 -18.47 -12.42
C LYS A 305 19.94 -19.49 -13.54
N SER A 306 19.54 -19.16 -14.77
CA SER A 306 19.65 -20.10 -15.92
C SER A 306 21.10 -20.47 -16.23
N ARG A 307 22.05 -19.53 -16.05
CA ARG A 307 23.48 -19.78 -16.25
C ARG A 307 24.16 -20.62 -15.16
N ARG A 308 23.55 -20.75 -13.98
CA ARG A 308 24.08 -21.62 -12.90
C ARG A 308 23.67 -23.07 -13.04
N HIS A 309 22.70 -23.36 -13.91
CA HIS A 309 22.18 -24.70 -14.18
C HIS A 309 22.65 -25.27 -15.54
N VAL A 310 23.62 -24.61 -16.18
CA VAL A 310 24.41 -25.10 -17.33
C VAL A 310 25.84 -25.32 -16.84
#